data_AF-A0A395M1R0-F1
#
_entry.id   AF-A0A395M1R0-F1
#
_cell.length_a   1.000
_cell.length_b   1.000
_cell.length_c   1.000
_cell.angle_alpha   90.00
_cell.angle_beta   90.00
_cell.angle_gamma   90.00
#
_symmetry.space_group_name_H-M   'P 1'
#
loop_
_entity.id
_entity.type
_entity.pdbx_description
1 polymer ?
#
loop_
_entity_poly.entity_id
_entity_poly.type
_entity_poly.pdbx_seq_one_letter_code
_entity_poly.pdbx_strand_id
1 'polypeptide(L)'
;VTLVITLFFAITFGAKSYHDAQRAEAIVVSPTLNLKSEPKDEAKTILTVHDGLKVSIMRQLGEWLEVRLPNGDKGWAKSADIAQI
;
A
#
# COMPACT_ATOMS: atom_id res chain seq x y z
N VAL A 1 -5.22 36.28 -12.57
CA VAL A 1 -6.09 35.42 -11.71
C VAL A 1 -6.23 34.02 -12.31
N THR A 2 -6.70 33.88 -13.56
CA THR A 2 -6.78 32.58 -14.27
C THR A 2 -5.45 31.83 -14.31
N LEU A 3 -4.35 32.50 -14.64
CA LEU A 3 -3.01 31.89 -14.73
C LEU A 3 -2.47 31.38 -13.38
N VAL A 4 -2.86 32.02 -12.28
CA VAL A 4 -2.49 31.62 -10.91
C VAL A 4 -3.28 30.37 -10.49
N ILE A 5 -4.56 30.31 -10.84
CA ILE A 5 -5.44 29.17 -10.55
C ILE A 5 -4.98 27.93 -11.33
N THR A 6 -4.63 28.09 -12.61
CA THR A 6 -4.13 26.97 -13.43
C THR A 6 -2.81 26.42 -12.91
N LEU A 7 -1.91 27.29 -12.43
CA LEU A 7 -0.63 26.86 -11.85
C LEU A 7 -0.84 26.08 -10.55
N PHE A 8 -1.74 26.55 -9.68
CA PHE A 8 -2.10 25.86 -8.44
C PHE A 8 -2.70 24.47 -8.71
N PHE A 9 -3.60 24.37 -9.70
CA PHE A 9 -4.21 23.10 -10.10
C PHE A 9 -3.20 22.12 -10.73
N ALA A 10 -2.24 22.63 -11.52
CA ALA A 10 -1.18 21.81 -12.09
C ALA A 10 -0.23 21.24 -11.02
N ILE A 11 0.08 22.00 -9.98
CA ILE A 11 0.93 21.54 -8.87
C ILE A 11 0.24 20.44 -8.06
N THR A 12 -1.04 20.61 -7.73
CA THR A 12 -1.78 19.61 -6.94
C THR A 12 -2.02 18.33 -7.75
N PHE A 13 -2.33 18.45 -9.04
CA PHE A 13 -2.48 17.32 -9.96
C PHE A 13 -1.16 16.57 -10.16
N GLY A 14 -0.06 17.30 -10.40
CA GLY A 14 1.28 16.73 -10.52
C GLY A 14 1.73 15.99 -9.26
N ALA A 15 1.52 16.58 -8.08
CA ALA A 15 1.84 15.93 -6.81
C ALA A 15 1.04 14.65 -6.55
N LYS A 16 -0.26 14.63 -6.93
CA LYS A 16 -1.09 13.43 -6.84
C LYS A 16 -0.62 12.34 -7.80
N SER A 17 -0.34 12.71 -9.05
CA SER A 17 0.11 11.77 -10.07
C SER A 17 1.47 11.15 -9.73
N TYR A 18 2.40 11.95 -9.20
CA TYR A 18 3.71 11.45 -8.74
C TYR A 18 3.58 10.44 -7.60
N HIS A 19 2.68 10.70 -6.63
CA HIS A 19 2.42 9.77 -5.53
C HIS A 19 1.78 8.47 -5.96
N ASP A 20 0.87 8.51 -6.93
CA ASP A 20 0.19 7.30 -7.42
C ASP A 20 1.12 6.45 -8.31
N ALA A 21 2.04 7.08 -9.05
CA ALA A 21 3.05 6.38 -9.87
C ALA A 21 4.15 5.67 -9.06
N GLN A 22 4.40 6.10 -7.81
CA GLN A 22 5.40 5.49 -6.93
C GLN A 22 4.86 4.29 -6.12
N ARG A 23 3.58 3.96 -6.24
CA ARG A 23 3.00 2.80 -5.53
C ARG A 23 3.30 1.53 -6.30
N ALA A 24 4.15 0.69 -5.72
CA ALA A 24 4.28 -0.68 -6.16
C ALA A 24 2.96 -1.43 -5.88
N GLU A 25 2.42 -2.11 -6.88
CA GLU A 25 1.30 -3.02 -6.69
C GLU A 25 1.83 -4.42 -6.37
N ALA A 26 1.03 -5.22 -5.69
CA ALA A 26 1.40 -6.57 -5.33
C ALA A 26 0.17 -7.46 -5.14
N ILE A 27 0.35 -8.78 -5.18
CA ILE A 27 -0.71 -9.78 -5.04
C ILE A 27 -0.38 -10.67 -3.85
N VAL A 28 -1.38 -10.92 -3.00
CA VAL A 28 -1.28 -11.90 -1.91
C VAL A 28 -1.20 -13.30 -2.52
N VAL A 29 -0.10 -14.01 -2.24
CA VAL A 29 0.13 -15.36 -2.78
C VAL A 29 -0.02 -16.45 -1.72
N SER A 30 -0.01 -16.09 -0.44
CA SER A 30 -0.31 -17.02 0.64
C SER A 30 -1.82 -17.25 0.77
N PRO A 31 -2.29 -18.50 1.05
CA PRO A 31 -3.72 -18.80 1.17
C PRO A 31 -4.46 -17.94 2.22
N THR A 32 -3.71 -17.54 3.24
CA THR A 32 -4.18 -16.68 4.32
C THR A 32 -3.05 -15.75 4.71
N LEU A 33 -3.27 -14.45 4.54
CA LEU A 33 -2.37 -13.40 4.98
C LEU A 33 -2.97 -12.68 6.19
N ASN A 34 -2.22 -12.66 7.28
CA ASN A 34 -2.57 -11.92 8.49
C ASN A 34 -1.88 -10.56 8.48
N LEU A 35 -2.65 -9.49 8.30
CA LEU A 35 -2.15 -8.14 8.42
C LEU A 35 -1.97 -7.78 9.88
N LYS A 36 -0.77 -7.32 10.22
CA LYS A 36 -0.35 -6.90 11.54
C LYS A 36 -0.53 -5.39 11.73
N SER A 37 -0.74 -4.97 12.97
CA SER A 37 -0.78 -3.55 13.33
C SER A 37 0.59 -2.85 13.19
N GLU A 38 1.67 -3.61 13.36
CA GLU A 38 3.05 -3.14 13.35
C GLU A 38 3.96 -4.14 12.61
N PRO A 39 5.14 -3.74 12.11
CA PRO A 39 6.09 -4.61 11.44
C PRO A 39 6.87 -5.48 12.43
N LYS A 40 6.16 -6.33 13.20
CA LYS A 40 6.70 -7.25 14.19
C LYS A 40 5.89 -8.54 14.23
N ASP A 41 6.52 -9.66 14.52
CA ASP A 41 5.87 -10.96 14.51
C ASP A 41 4.82 -11.08 15.65
N GLU A 42 5.11 -10.49 16.80
CA GLU A 42 4.25 -10.49 17.99
C GLU A 42 3.14 -9.43 17.93
N ALA A 43 3.10 -8.61 16.89
CA ALA A 43 2.06 -7.61 16.72
C ALA A 43 0.68 -8.27 16.58
N LYS A 44 -0.35 -7.53 16.99
CA LYS A 44 -1.73 -7.99 16.87
C LYS A 44 -2.12 -8.08 15.39
N THR A 45 -2.75 -9.18 15.01
CA THR A 45 -3.42 -9.29 13.72
C THR A 45 -4.67 -8.41 13.73
N ILE A 46 -4.72 -7.44 12.81
CA ILE A 46 -5.83 -6.49 12.67
C ILE A 46 -6.83 -6.93 11.60
N LEU A 47 -6.37 -7.69 10.61
CA LEU A 47 -7.19 -8.18 9.52
C LEU A 47 -6.58 -9.46 8.93
N THR A 48 -7.42 -10.35 8.43
CA THR A 48 -7.00 -11.53 7.69
C THR A 48 -7.58 -11.46 6.28
N VAL A 49 -6.75 -11.67 5.27
CA VAL A 49 -7.14 -11.68 3.86
C VAL A 49 -6.72 -12.99 3.19
N HIS A 50 -7.34 -13.30 2.06
CA HIS A 50 -7.04 -14.48 1.26
C HIS A 50 -6.19 -14.14 0.04
N ASP A 51 -5.63 -15.19 -0.56
CA ASP A 51 -4.85 -15.11 -1.78
C ASP A 51 -5.61 -14.48 -2.96
N GLY A 52 -4.87 -14.03 -3.95
CA GLY A 52 -5.41 -13.39 -5.15
C GLY A 52 -5.85 -11.94 -4.95
N LEU A 53 -5.82 -11.42 -3.72
CA LEU A 53 -6.12 -10.01 -3.45
C LEU A 53 -4.97 -9.12 -3.94
N LYS A 54 -5.28 -8.14 -4.80
CA LYS A 54 -4.36 -7.08 -5.17
C LYS A 54 -4.29 -6.03 -4.06
N VAL A 55 -3.08 -5.66 -3.68
CA VAL A 55 -2.79 -4.64 -2.67
C VAL A 55 -1.77 -3.63 -3.22
N SER A 56 -1.72 -2.44 -2.64
CA SER A 56 -0.68 -1.46 -2.94
C SER A 56 0.35 -1.44 -1.81
N ILE A 57 1.62 -1.57 -2.14
CA ILE A 57 2.74 -1.41 -1.20
C ILE A 57 2.96 0.08 -0.96
N MET A 58 2.88 0.49 0.29
CA MET A 58 3.06 1.88 0.75
C MET A 58 4.48 2.12 1.27
N ARG A 59 5.03 1.13 1.97
CA ARG A 59 6.35 1.22 2.61
C ARG A 59 6.92 -0.18 2.83
N GLN A 60 8.24 -0.27 2.84
CA GLN A 60 8.98 -1.47 3.26
C GLN A 60 9.87 -1.15 4.47
N LEU A 61 9.86 -2.05 5.47
CA LEU A 61 10.81 -2.07 6.58
C LEU A 61 11.34 -3.49 6.77
N GLY A 62 12.56 -3.74 6.30
CA GLY A 62 13.16 -5.07 6.32
C GLY A 62 12.27 -6.06 5.56
N GLU A 63 11.85 -7.12 6.25
CA GLU A 63 10.96 -8.14 5.70
C GLU A 63 9.48 -7.72 5.65
N TRP A 64 9.12 -6.57 6.19
CA TRP A 64 7.74 -6.12 6.31
C TRP A 64 7.35 -5.12 5.23
N LEU A 65 6.15 -5.29 4.70
CA LEU A 65 5.51 -4.40 3.74
C LEU A 65 4.26 -3.81 4.39
N GLU A 66 4.20 -2.48 4.49
CA GLU A 66 2.93 -1.79 4.75
C GLU A 66 2.13 -1.81 3.46
N VAL A 67 1.00 -2.50 3.48
CA VAL A 67 0.11 -2.62 2.33
C VAL A 67 -1.20 -1.90 2.58
N ARG A 68 -1.78 -1.37 1.51
CA ARG A 68 -3.12 -0.81 1.48
C ARG A 68 -4.02 -1.69 0.64
N LEU A 69 -5.18 -2.02 1.21
CA LEU A 69 -6.20 -2.82 0.56
C LEU A 69 -7.08 -1.94 -0.33
N PRO A 70 -7.84 -2.56 -1.27
CA PRO A 70 -8.77 -1.82 -2.13
C PRO A 70 -9.84 -1.03 -1.37
N ASN A 71 -10.22 -1.49 -0.16
CA ASN A 71 -11.19 -0.82 0.71
C ASN A 71 -10.60 0.38 1.49
N GLY A 72 -9.28 0.61 1.39
CA GLY A 72 -8.56 1.68 2.08
C GLY A 72 -7.88 1.29 3.38
N ASP A 73 -8.14 0.08 3.90
CA ASP A 73 -7.49 -0.42 5.11
C ASP A 73 -5.99 -0.59 4.89
N LYS A 74 -5.22 -0.46 5.97
CA LYS A 74 -3.76 -0.59 5.96
C LYS A 74 -3.31 -1.58 7.00
N GLY A 75 -2.23 -2.29 6.70
CA GLY A 75 -1.59 -3.19 7.66
C GLY A 75 -0.24 -3.67 7.17
N TRP A 76 0.47 -4.36 8.05
CA TRP A 76 1.80 -4.90 7.79
C TRP A 76 1.73 -6.38 7.42
N ALA A 77 2.40 -6.74 6.35
CA ALA A 77 2.52 -8.11 5.86
C ALA A 77 4.00 -8.49 5.71
N LYS A 78 4.32 -9.78 5.79
CA LYS A 78 5.65 -10.24 5.41
C LYS A 78 5.77 -10.23 3.89
N SER A 79 6.93 -9.79 3.41
CA SER A 79 7.29 -9.79 1.99
C SER A 79 7.22 -11.17 1.35
N ALA A 80 7.45 -12.25 2.11
CA ALA A 80 7.32 -13.62 1.62
C ALA A 80 5.89 -14.03 1.23
N ASP A 81 4.87 -13.37 1.80
CA ASP A 81 3.46 -13.70 1.57
C ASP A 81 2.85 -12.95 0.38
N ILE A 82 3.60 -12.03 -0.23
CA ILE A 82 3.12 -11.12 -1.27
C ILE A 82 4.11 -11.06 -2.43
N ALA A 83 3.62 -11.22 -3.66
CA ALA A 83 4.40 -11.05 -4.87
C ALA A 83 4.16 -9.65 -5.48
N GLN A 84 5.21 -8.85 -5.64
CA GLN A 84 5.15 -7.56 -6.32
C GLN A 84 4.93 -7.75 -7.83
N ILE A 85 4.17 -6.84 -8.45
CA ILE A 85 3.89 -6.80 -9.89
C ILE A 85 4.37 -5.51 -10.55
#